data_AF-A0A6I2G744-F1
#
_entry.id   AF-A0A6I2G744-F1
#
_cell.length_a   1.000
_cell.length_b   1.000
_cell.length_c   1.000
_cell.angle_alpha   90.00
_cell.angle_beta   90.00
_cell.angle_gamma   90.00
#
_symmetry.space_group_name_H-M   'P 1'
#
loop_
_entity.id
_entity.type
_entity.pdbx_description
1 polymer ?
#
loop_
_entity_poly.entity_id
_entity_poly.type
_entity_poly.pdbx_seq_one_letter_code
_entity_poly.pdbx_strand_id
1 'polypeptide(L)'
;MKRLLLTLTGRLDELQLDELRKAIGLNATGTVTDPVGTVLGTRSEGDPALPTAKLTLWRGDTNEWLLAVDESPVNPPYPASPAAWRGLAALGIRAAGLSISDRQEIISGSQEVPDTGTSQEFSDHVPSDATDRGWPRLGYTEVMVLATRLVGLDPSWRSEPGLVAETFGWPIREPAPGLFQLDTGPGTAQGYLYWRDGRAEGLEIPISMPIPDDDELQLTYAFTLLSTTLDEALGRSTEAPSTHPRENAWANDDLRLTLLRTSTDIRLLVIPKR
;
A
#
# COMPACT_ATOMS: atom_id res chain seq x y z
N MET A 1 1.78 -18.07 -13.48
CA MET A 1 0.79 -17.54 -12.52
C MET A 1 1.55 -17.10 -11.28
N LYS A 2 1.31 -15.91 -10.75
CA LYS A 2 1.94 -15.46 -9.50
C LYS A 2 0.92 -15.59 -8.38
N ARG A 3 1.33 -16.15 -7.24
CA ARG A 3 0.52 -16.28 -6.05
C ARG A 3 1.26 -15.65 -4.88
N LEU A 4 0.61 -14.75 -4.17
CA LEU A 4 1.06 -14.30 -2.86
C LEU A 4 0.22 -15.01 -1.81
N LEU A 5 0.85 -15.77 -0.93
CA LEU A 5 0.22 -16.39 0.23
C LEU A 5 0.64 -15.62 1.49
N LEU A 6 -0.36 -15.17 2.25
CA LEU A 6 -0.18 -14.51 3.54
C LEU A 6 -0.70 -15.43 4.64
N THR A 7 0.14 -15.70 5.63
CA THR A 7 -0.27 -16.35 6.87
C THR A 7 -0.56 -15.26 7.88
N LEU A 8 -1.78 -15.30 8.42
CA LEU A 8 -2.30 -14.30 9.33
C LEU A 8 -2.48 -14.95 10.69
N THR A 9 -2.09 -14.24 11.75
CA THR A 9 -2.25 -14.69 13.13
C THR A 9 -3.11 -13.71 13.91
N GLY A 10 -3.96 -14.26 14.76
CA GLY A 10 -4.84 -13.47 15.61
C GLY A 10 -6.17 -14.17 15.84
N ARG A 11 -6.87 -13.72 16.89
CA ARG A 11 -8.24 -14.14 17.16
C ARG A 11 -9.17 -13.39 16.24
N LEU A 12 -10.12 -14.12 15.69
CA LEU A 12 -11.12 -13.60 14.78
C LEU A 12 -12.45 -14.25 15.15
N ASP A 13 -13.35 -13.46 15.72
CA ASP A 13 -14.73 -13.87 15.90
C ASP A 13 -15.55 -13.66 14.62
N GLU A 14 -16.83 -14.06 14.63
CA GLU A 14 -17.67 -13.96 13.42
C GLU A 14 -17.89 -12.50 12.99
N LEU A 15 -17.96 -11.56 13.93
CA LEU A 15 -18.10 -10.14 13.62
C LEU A 15 -16.84 -9.62 12.92
N GLN A 16 -15.66 -9.93 13.45
CA GLN A 16 -14.37 -9.57 12.85
C GLN A 16 -14.16 -10.24 11.48
N LEU A 17 -14.66 -11.47 11.30
CA LEU A 17 -14.64 -12.14 10.00
C LEU A 17 -15.48 -11.41 8.96
N ASP A 18 -16.68 -11.00 9.34
CA ASP A 18 -17.58 -10.27 8.45
C ASP A 18 -17.03 -8.87 8.14
N GLU A 19 -16.41 -8.20 9.10
CA GLU A 19 -15.69 -6.94 8.87
C GLU A 19 -14.51 -7.11 7.92
N LEU A 20 -13.68 -8.15 8.09
CA LEU A 20 -12.58 -8.49 7.19
C LEU A 20 -13.09 -8.74 5.76
N ARG A 21 -14.11 -9.60 5.62
CA ARG A 21 -14.73 -9.93 4.34
C ARG A 21 -15.26 -8.68 3.66
N LYS A 22 -16.00 -7.83 4.40
CA LYS A 22 -16.53 -6.57 3.89
C LYS A 22 -15.42 -5.61 3.47
N ALA A 23 -14.38 -5.45 4.28
CA ALA A 23 -13.27 -4.55 4.02
C ALA A 23 -12.51 -4.90 2.73
N ILE A 24 -12.38 -6.19 2.42
CA ILE A 24 -11.67 -6.67 1.22
C ILE A 24 -12.63 -7.13 0.11
N GLY A 25 -13.93 -6.95 0.29
CA GLY A 25 -14.97 -7.29 -0.68
C GLY A 25 -15.07 -8.78 -1.02
N LEU A 26 -14.82 -9.68 -0.06
CA LEU A 26 -15.07 -11.11 -0.25
C LEU A 26 -16.56 -11.38 -0.32
N ASN A 27 -16.96 -12.26 -1.24
CA ASN A 27 -18.21 -12.98 -1.13
C ASN A 27 -18.06 -14.00 0.01
N ALA A 28 -18.88 -13.84 1.05
CA ALA A 28 -18.81 -14.68 2.24
C ALA A 28 -19.17 -16.13 1.93
N THR A 29 -18.37 -17.06 2.45
CA THR A 29 -18.66 -18.49 2.46
C THR A 29 -18.26 -19.03 3.83
N GLY A 30 -19.08 -19.87 4.47
CA GLY A 30 -18.72 -20.47 5.75
C GLY A 30 -18.64 -19.52 6.96
N THR A 31 -18.15 -20.02 8.09
CA THR A 31 -18.10 -19.34 9.41
C THR A 31 -16.76 -19.57 10.13
N VAL A 32 -16.46 -18.82 11.20
CA VAL A 32 -15.25 -19.04 12.03
C VAL A 32 -15.21 -20.42 12.69
N THR A 33 -16.35 -21.11 12.76
CA THR A 33 -16.47 -22.44 13.38
C THR A 33 -16.24 -23.59 12.42
N ASP A 34 -16.19 -23.33 11.10
CA ASP A 34 -16.05 -24.37 10.08
C ASP A 34 -14.68 -25.04 10.10
N PRO A 35 -14.53 -26.32 9.72
CA PRO A 35 -13.25 -27.04 9.83
C PRO A 35 -12.05 -26.32 9.21
N VAL A 36 -10.85 -26.59 9.72
CA VAL A 36 -9.58 -26.18 9.11
C VAL A 36 -9.54 -26.56 7.63
N GLY A 37 -9.06 -25.64 6.79
CA GLY A 37 -9.03 -25.77 5.34
C GLY A 37 -10.30 -25.25 4.64
N THR A 38 -11.34 -24.85 5.37
CA THR A 38 -12.56 -24.30 4.77
C THR A 38 -12.30 -22.92 4.16
N VAL A 39 -12.83 -22.69 2.95
CA VAL A 39 -12.82 -21.39 2.29
C VAL A 39 -13.84 -20.48 2.96
N LEU A 40 -13.36 -19.39 3.53
CA LEU A 40 -14.18 -18.42 4.27
C LEU A 40 -14.66 -17.26 3.41
N GLY A 41 -14.12 -17.10 2.21
CA GLY A 41 -14.65 -16.16 1.24
C GLY A 41 -13.76 -16.03 0.02
N THR A 42 -14.36 -15.58 -1.08
CA THR A 42 -13.65 -15.37 -2.34
C THR A 42 -14.07 -14.07 -3.01
N ARG A 43 -13.11 -13.42 -3.66
CA ARG A 43 -13.35 -12.30 -4.57
C ARG A 43 -12.54 -12.54 -5.83
N SER A 44 -13.15 -12.35 -6.99
CA SER A 44 -12.48 -12.45 -8.28
C SER A 44 -12.79 -11.22 -9.10
N GLU A 45 -11.87 -10.84 -9.99
CA GLU A 45 -12.06 -9.82 -11.00
C GLU A 45 -11.66 -10.36 -12.38
N GLY A 46 -12.31 -9.85 -13.42
CA GLY A 46 -12.17 -10.36 -14.78
C GLY A 46 -13.20 -11.43 -15.14
N ASP A 47 -12.89 -12.19 -16.19
CA ASP A 47 -13.75 -13.26 -16.69
C ASP A 47 -13.89 -14.37 -15.63
N PRO A 48 -15.09 -14.85 -15.30
CA PRO A 48 -15.28 -15.96 -14.35
C PRO A 48 -14.49 -17.22 -14.69
N ALA A 49 -14.24 -17.49 -15.97
CA ALA A 49 -13.47 -18.63 -16.44
C ALA A 49 -11.95 -18.40 -16.30
N LEU A 50 -11.49 -17.14 -16.38
CA LEU A 50 -10.09 -16.75 -16.33
C LEU A 50 -9.93 -15.43 -15.56
N PRO A 51 -10.06 -15.46 -14.22
CA PRO A 51 -9.97 -14.24 -13.43
C PRO A 51 -8.58 -13.64 -13.57
N THR A 52 -8.52 -12.32 -13.75
CA THR A 52 -7.27 -11.56 -13.79
C THR A 52 -6.61 -11.53 -12.42
N ALA A 53 -7.44 -11.45 -11.37
CA ALA A 53 -7.04 -11.54 -9.98
C ALA A 53 -8.09 -12.29 -9.17
N LYS A 54 -7.65 -13.07 -8.19
CA LYS A 54 -8.52 -13.76 -7.24
C LYS A 54 -7.95 -13.69 -5.83
N LEU A 55 -8.77 -13.24 -4.89
CA LEU A 55 -8.50 -13.27 -3.46
C LEU A 55 -9.29 -14.41 -2.84
N THR A 56 -8.64 -15.22 -2.02
CA THR A 56 -9.30 -16.30 -1.27
C THR A 56 -8.82 -16.32 0.16
N LEU A 57 -9.75 -16.42 1.10
CA LEU A 57 -9.49 -16.56 2.53
C LEU A 57 -9.82 -17.98 2.98
N TRP A 58 -8.95 -18.61 3.75
CA TRP A 58 -9.16 -19.92 4.36
C TRP A 58 -8.95 -19.88 5.86
N ARG A 59 -9.60 -20.83 6.55
CA ARG A 59 -9.25 -21.19 7.91
C ARG A 59 -7.97 -22.03 7.92
N GLY A 60 -6.91 -21.56 8.56
CA GLY A 60 -5.65 -22.31 8.75
C GLY A 60 -5.67 -23.17 10.01
N ASP A 61 -5.83 -22.54 11.17
CA ASP A 61 -5.94 -23.19 12.48
C ASP A 61 -6.85 -22.34 13.40
N THR A 62 -6.79 -22.53 14.72
CA THR A 62 -7.61 -21.84 15.72
C THR A 62 -7.39 -20.33 15.73
N ASN A 63 -6.14 -19.89 15.51
CA ASN A 63 -5.78 -18.47 15.42
C ASN A 63 -4.93 -18.18 14.18
N GLU A 64 -5.01 -19.04 13.17
CA GLU A 64 -4.27 -18.91 11.92
C GLU A 64 -5.23 -18.87 10.74
N TRP A 65 -5.00 -17.92 9.85
CA TRP A 65 -5.82 -17.69 8.67
C TRP A 65 -4.91 -17.54 7.46
N LEU A 66 -5.33 -18.06 6.32
CA LEU A 66 -4.55 -17.99 5.10
C LEU A 66 -5.27 -17.08 4.11
N LEU A 67 -4.57 -16.11 3.56
CA LEU A 67 -5.10 -15.24 2.51
C LEU A 67 -4.20 -15.34 1.28
N ALA A 68 -4.73 -15.82 0.16
CA ALA A 68 -3.99 -15.88 -1.10
C ALA A 68 -4.52 -14.85 -2.09
N VAL A 69 -3.58 -14.17 -2.73
CA VAL A 69 -3.78 -13.33 -3.90
C VAL A 69 -3.22 -14.08 -5.10
N ASP A 70 -4.10 -14.55 -5.96
CA ASP A 70 -3.79 -15.22 -7.22
C ASP A 70 -3.84 -14.19 -8.35
N GLU A 71 -2.74 -14.07 -9.09
CA GLU A 71 -2.56 -13.13 -10.19
C GLU A 71 -2.35 -13.88 -11.52
N SER A 72 -3.18 -13.57 -12.50
CA SER A 72 -3.01 -14.04 -13.86
C SER A 72 -1.79 -13.37 -14.49
N PRO A 73 -0.97 -14.09 -15.28
CA PRO A 73 0.17 -13.50 -15.99
C PRO A 73 -0.25 -12.55 -17.13
N VAL A 74 -1.52 -12.53 -17.50
CA VAL A 74 -2.04 -11.66 -18.55
C VAL A 74 -2.19 -10.25 -17.97
N ASN A 75 -1.40 -9.29 -18.47
CA ASN A 75 -1.43 -7.88 -18.07
C ASN A 75 -2.88 -7.37 -17.93
N PRO A 76 -3.41 -7.26 -16.71
CA PRO A 76 -4.81 -6.93 -16.57
C PRO A 76 -4.99 -5.42 -16.77
N PRO A 77 -6.11 -4.98 -17.36
CA PRO A 77 -6.43 -3.56 -17.40
C PRO A 77 -6.53 -3.01 -15.97
N TYR A 78 -5.99 -1.81 -15.77
CA TYR A 78 -6.13 -1.07 -14.51
C TYR A 78 -7.63 -0.88 -14.16
N PRO A 79 -8.10 -1.03 -12.90
CA PRO A 79 -7.39 -1.08 -11.61
C PRO A 79 -7.02 -2.48 -11.08
N ALA A 80 -7.18 -3.54 -11.88
CA ALA A 80 -6.91 -4.93 -11.50
C ALA A 80 -5.41 -5.26 -11.34
N SER A 81 -4.59 -4.26 -10.99
CA SER A 81 -3.16 -4.46 -10.81
C SER A 81 -2.90 -5.28 -9.53
N PRO A 82 -1.96 -6.24 -9.58
CA PRO A 82 -1.44 -6.97 -8.43
C PRO A 82 -1.25 -6.15 -7.15
N ALA A 83 -0.70 -4.94 -7.28
CA ALA A 83 -0.43 -4.06 -6.16
C ALA A 83 -1.71 -3.62 -5.44
N ALA A 84 -2.78 -3.32 -6.18
CA ALA A 84 -4.05 -2.89 -5.60
C ALA A 84 -4.69 -3.99 -4.73
N TRP A 85 -4.62 -5.24 -5.18
CA TRP A 85 -5.15 -6.39 -4.42
C TRP A 85 -4.34 -6.68 -3.15
N ARG A 86 -3.02 -6.53 -3.22
CA ARG A 86 -2.13 -6.66 -2.05
C ARG A 86 -2.39 -5.57 -1.02
N GLY A 87 -2.57 -4.33 -1.47
CA GLY A 87 -2.87 -3.21 -0.58
C GLY A 87 -4.23 -3.35 0.10
N LEU A 88 -5.25 -3.73 -0.66
CA LEU A 88 -6.59 -4.01 -0.14
C LEU A 88 -6.58 -5.16 0.88
N ALA A 89 -5.85 -6.24 0.60
CA ALA A 89 -5.65 -7.33 1.55
C ALA A 89 -5.00 -6.84 2.85
N ALA A 90 -3.88 -6.11 2.77
CA ALA A 90 -3.17 -5.59 3.93
C ALA A 90 -4.05 -4.66 4.80
N LEU A 91 -4.88 -3.82 4.18
CA LEU A 91 -5.81 -2.94 4.88
C LEU A 91 -6.89 -3.72 5.64
N GLY A 92 -7.52 -4.69 5.00
CA GLY A 92 -8.54 -5.51 5.66
C GLY A 92 -7.98 -6.33 6.82
N ILE A 93 -6.79 -6.91 6.64
CA ILE A 93 -6.09 -7.65 7.70
C ILE A 93 -5.89 -6.77 8.94
N ARG A 94 -5.39 -5.54 8.75
CA ARG A 94 -5.16 -4.60 9.86
C ARG A 94 -6.47 -4.14 10.50
N ALA A 95 -7.50 -3.85 9.69
CA ALA A 95 -8.80 -3.45 10.20
C ALA A 95 -9.44 -4.54 11.08
N ALA A 96 -9.22 -5.81 10.74
CA ALA A 96 -9.69 -6.96 11.52
C ALA A 96 -8.83 -7.28 12.76
N GLY A 97 -7.78 -6.50 13.03
CA GLY A 97 -6.87 -6.72 14.17
C GLY A 97 -5.95 -7.93 14.01
N LEU A 98 -5.76 -8.43 12.78
CA LEU A 98 -4.85 -9.53 12.48
C LEU A 98 -3.43 -9.04 12.19
N SER A 99 -2.45 -9.89 12.47
CA SER A 99 -1.03 -9.66 12.13
C SER A 99 -0.57 -10.62 11.04
N ILE A 100 0.24 -10.15 10.09
CA ILE A 100 0.87 -11.01 9.08
C ILE A 100 2.08 -11.69 9.73
N SER A 101 2.05 -13.00 9.88
CA SER A 101 3.15 -13.79 10.47
C SER A 101 4.14 -14.30 9.41
N ASP A 102 3.64 -14.62 8.22
CA ASP A 102 4.47 -15.10 7.10
C ASP A 102 3.95 -14.60 5.76
N ARG A 103 4.86 -14.48 4.79
CA ARG A 103 4.60 -14.03 3.43
C ARG A 103 5.39 -14.88 2.44
N GLN A 104 4.68 -15.59 1.57
CA GLN A 104 5.28 -16.43 0.53
C GLN A 104 4.83 -15.98 -0.86
N GLU A 105 5.79 -15.72 -1.74
CA GLU A 105 5.53 -15.48 -3.16
C GLU A 105 5.87 -16.73 -3.97
N ILE A 106 4.86 -17.29 -4.63
CA ILE A 106 4.94 -18.51 -5.43
C ILE A 106 4.77 -18.11 -6.89
N ILE A 107 5.81 -18.33 -7.70
CA ILE A 107 5.77 -18.10 -9.13
C ILE A 107 5.63 -19.46 -9.82
N SER A 108 4.41 -19.81 -10.21
CA SER A 108 4.17 -21.01 -11.02
C SER A 108 4.67 -20.73 -12.44
N GLY A 109 5.86 -21.24 -12.76
CA GLY A 109 6.56 -21.08 -14.05
C GLY A 109 7.99 -21.61 -14.09
N SER A 110 8.67 -21.78 -12.95
CA SER A 110 10.03 -22.33 -12.92
C SER A 110 10.01 -23.85 -12.68
N GLN A 111 9.73 -24.60 -13.73
CA GLN A 111 10.16 -26.00 -13.79
C GLN A 111 11.57 -25.99 -14.41
N GLU A 112 12.59 -25.78 -13.59
CA GLU A 112 13.96 -26.11 -13.98
C GLU A 112 14.01 -27.61 -14.27
N VAL A 113 14.18 -27.95 -15.54
CA VAL A 113 14.61 -29.28 -15.94
C VAL A 113 16.02 -29.45 -15.36
N PRO A 114 16.29 -30.47 -14.53
CA PRO A 114 17.64 -30.70 -14.05
C PRO A 114 18.47 -31.17 -15.25
N ASP A 115 19.28 -30.28 -15.80
CA ASP A 115 20.21 -30.61 -16.86
C ASP A 115 21.40 -31.35 -16.24
N THR A 116 21.48 -32.65 -16.52
CA THR A 116 22.60 -33.50 -16.16
C THR A 116 23.85 -33.07 -16.93
N GLY A 117 24.70 -32.29 -16.25
CA GLY A 117 26.14 -32.30 -16.44
C GLY A 117 26.68 -31.27 -17.44
N THR A 118 27.52 -30.37 -16.93
CA THR A 118 28.95 -30.31 -17.28
C THR A 118 29.61 -29.34 -16.30
N SER A 119 30.65 -29.82 -15.61
CA SER A 119 31.49 -29.01 -14.72
C SER A 119 32.16 -27.88 -15.50
N GLN A 120 32.02 -26.65 -15.01
CA GLN A 120 32.96 -25.58 -15.36
C GLN A 120 33.20 -24.68 -14.14
N GLU A 121 34.42 -24.75 -13.63
CA GLU A 121 35.01 -23.79 -12.71
C GLU A 121 35.08 -22.41 -13.38
N PHE A 122 34.60 -21.35 -12.70
CA PHE A 122 35.38 -20.13 -12.38
C PHE A 122 34.50 -19.02 -11.76
N SER A 123 35.13 -18.33 -10.81
CA SER A 123 34.88 -16.97 -10.31
C SER A 123 33.82 -16.72 -9.24
N ASP A 124 34.38 -16.30 -8.08
CA ASP A 124 33.76 -15.45 -7.07
C ASP A 124 33.12 -14.20 -7.71
N HIS A 125 31.81 -14.27 -7.89
CA HIS A 125 30.95 -13.10 -8.02
C HIS A 125 29.86 -13.26 -6.98
N VAL A 126 29.93 -12.46 -5.92
CA VAL A 126 28.81 -12.30 -4.98
C VAL A 126 27.70 -11.59 -5.77
N PRO A 127 26.56 -12.22 -6.08
CA PRO A 127 25.48 -11.54 -6.76
C PRO A 127 24.85 -10.57 -5.76
N SER A 128 24.92 -9.28 -6.08
CA SER A 128 24.16 -8.23 -5.42
C SER A 128 22.67 -8.38 -5.81
N ASP A 129 22.00 -9.34 -5.20
CA ASP A 129 20.62 -9.76 -5.52
C ASP A 129 19.54 -8.91 -4.81
N ALA A 130 19.91 -7.75 -4.27
CA ALA A 130 19.03 -6.92 -3.44
C ALA A 130 18.33 -5.76 -4.18
N THR A 131 18.61 -5.52 -5.46
CA THR A 131 18.10 -4.33 -6.18
C THR A 131 17.10 -4.60 -7.30
N ASP A 132 16.82 -5.87 -7.65
CA ASP A 132 16.00 -6.20 -8.84
C ASP A 132 14.51 -6.50 -8.55
N ARG A 133 14.07 -6.32 -7.29
CA ARG A 133 12.64 -6.38 -6.94
C ARG A 133 12.08 -4.96 -6.98
N GLY A 134 11.56 -4.56 -8.14
CA GLY A 134 10.84 -3.30 -8.29
C GLY A 134 9.82 -3.09 -7.17
N TRP A 135 10.06 -2.10 -6.32
CA TRP A 135 9.23 -1.81 -5.15
C TRP A 135 7.83 -1.34 -5.61
N PRO A 136 6.74 -1.95 -5.14
CA PRO A 136 5.41 -1.69 -5.67
C PRO A 136 4.90 -0.29 -5.28
N ARG A 137 4.33 0.43 -6.26
CA ARG A 137 3.61 1.71 -6.08
C ARG A 137 2.39 1.54 -5.16
N LEU A 138 2.09 2.54 -4.33
CA LEU A 138 0.85 2.57 -3.54
C LEU A 138 -0.38 2.59 -4.48
N GLY A 139 -1.31 1.67 -4.25
CA GLY A 139 -2.61 1.64 -4.91
C GLY A 139 -3.51 2.80 -4.45
N TYR A 140 -4.54 3.13 -5.22
CA TYR A 140 -5.44 4.25 -4.90
C TYR A 140 -6.13 4.10 -3.54
N THR A 141 -6.55 2.90 -3.17
CA THR A 141 -7.14 2.63 -1.85
C THR A 141 -6.14 2.87 -0.72
N GLU A 142 -4.86 2.53 -0.91
CA GLU A 142 -3.81 2.78 0.09
C GLU A 142 -3.54 4.28 0.22
N VAL A 143 -3.47 5.01 -0.89
CA VAL A 143 -3.34 6.48 -0.88
C VAL A 143 -4.54 7.12 -0.20
N MET A 144 -5.75 6.63 -0.43
CA MET A 144 -6.97 7.12 0.21
C MET A 144 -6.95 6.94 1.73
N VAL A 145 -6.58 5.75 2.21
CA VAL A 145 -6.45 5.47 3.64
C VAL A 145 -5.35 6.33 4.25
N LEU A 146 -4.19 6.41 3.58
CA LEU A 146 -3.08 7.25 4.01
C LEU A 146 -3.53 8.72 4.14
N ALA A 147 -4.15 9.28 3.11
CA ALA A 147 -4.64 10.66 3.11
C ALA A 147 -5.68 10.92 4.22
N THR A 148 -6.62 9.99 4.40
CA THR A 148 -7.63 10.08 5.47
C THR A 148 -6.98 10.12 6.85
N ARG A 149 -5.97 9.25 7.08
CA ARG A 149 -5.22 9.22 8.33
C ARG A 149 -4.35 10.46 8.53
N LEU A 150 -3.72 10.97 7.46
CA LEU A 150 -2.95 12.21 7.49
C LEU A 150 -3.81 13.42 7.86
N VAL A 151 -5.04 13.49 7.35
CA VAL A 151 -5.99 14.57 7.69
C VAL A 151 -6.48 14.46 9.13
N GLY A 152 -6.57 13.25 9.67
CA GLY A 152 -6.94 12.98 11.06
C GLY A 152 -5.77 13.01 12.06
N LEU A 153 -4.60 13.50 11.68
CA LEU A 153 -3.43 13.58 12.57
C LEU A 153 -3.70 14.51 13.76
N ASP A 154 -3.47 14.01 14.97
CA ASP A 154 -3.64 14.79 16.21
C ASP A 154 -2.66 15.98 16.26
N PRO A 155 -3.12 17.23 16.49
CA PRO A 155 -2.28 18.43 16.41
C PRO A 155 -0.98 18.40 17.24
N SER A 156 -0.88 17.56 18.27
CA SER A 156 0.35 17.34 19.05
C SER A 156 1.56 16.91 18.21
N TRP A 157 1.36 16.28 17.04
CA TRP A 157 2.46 15.94 16.12
C TRP A 157 3.29 17.16 15.70
N ARG A 158 2.71 18.36 15.77
CA ARG A 158 3.39 19.63 15.47
C ARG A 158 4.50 19.96 16.46
N SER A 159 4.48 19.40 17.67
CA SER A 159 5.48 19.62 18.72
C SER A 159 6.29 18.38 19.06
N GLU A 160 5.84 17.19 18.62
CA GLU A 160 6.53 15.92 18.84
C GLU A 160 6.65 15.10 17.54
N PRO A 161 7.83 15.07 16.89
CA PRO A 161 8.01 14.38 15.60
C PRO A 161 7.81 12.86 15.70
N GLY A 162 8.07 12.29 16.89
CA GLY A 162 7.88 10.86 17.17
C GLY A 162 6.42 10.40 17.07
N LEU A 163 5.44 11.29 17.26
CA LEU A 163 4.03 10.92 17.19
C LEU A 163 3.59 10.56 15.77
N VAL A 164 4.20 11.16 14.74
CA VAL A 164 3.96 10.76 13.34
C VAL A 164 4.44 9.32 13.14
N ALA A 165 5.67 9.03 13.57
CA ALA A 165 6.26 7.70 13.47
C ALA A 165 5.41 6.64 14.19
N GLU A 166 5.00 6.93 15.43
CA GLU A 166 4.17 6.04 16.24
C GLU A 166 2.78 5.83 15.62
N THR A 167 2.11 6.91 15.22
CA THR A 167 0.76 6.86 14.64
C THR A 167 0.72 5.94 13.43
N PHE A 168 1.73 6.03 12.55
CA PHE A 168 1.75 5.27 11.31
C PHE A 168 2.52 3.94 11.40
N GLY A 169 3.23 3.70 12.52
CA GLY A 169 4.13 2.56 12.66
C GLY A 169 5.34 2.66 11.72
N TRP A 170 5.79 3.88 11.42
CA TRP A 170 6.92 4.14 10.53
C TRP A 170 8.20 4.33 11.32
N PRO A 171 9.28 3.59 11.01
CA PRO A 171 10.61 3.93 11.51
C PRO A 171 10.98 5.38 11.18
N ILE A 172 11.56 6.09 12.14
CA ILE A 172 12.02 7.48 11.97
C ILE A 172 13.52 7.57 12.24
N ARG A 173 14.21 8.35 11.41
CA ARG A 173 15.62 8.72 11.62
C ARG A 173 15.84 10.19 11.29
N GLU A 174 16.84 10.81 11.90
CA GLU A 174 17.18 12.22 11.64
C GLU A 174 18.51 12.29 10.87
N PRO A 175 18.49 12.27 9.52
CA PRO A 175 19.72 12.37 8.71
C PRO A 175 20.43 13.72 8.84
N ALA A 176 19.71 14.79 9.20
CA ALA A 176 20.25 16.12 9.42
C ALA A 176 19.40 16.89 10.44
N PRO A 177 19.95 17.87 11.17
CA PRO A 177 19.20 18.64 12.15
C PRO A 177 17.91 19.24 11.57
N GLY A 178 16.77 18.84 12.13
CA GLY A 178 15.45 19.32 11.70
C GLY A 178 14.91 18.69 10.41
N LEU A 179 15.58 17.68 9.85
CA LEU A 179 15.06 16.86 8.77
C LEU A 179 14.91 15.43 9.27
N PHE A 180 13.67 15.01 9.46
CA PHE A 180 13.35 13.63 9.82
C PHE A 180 12.94 12.86 8.57
N GLN A 181 13.45 11.64 8.47
CA GLN A 181 13.12 10.71 7.42
C GLN A 181 12.29 9.57 8.00
N LEU A 182 11.16 9.29 7.37
CA LEU A 182 10.20 8.27 7.74
C LEU A 182 10.27 7.13 6.74
N ASP A 183 10.40 5.90 7.21
CA ASP A 183 10.24 4.71 6.36
C ASP A 183 8.75 4.41 6.23
N THR A 184 8.16 4.82 5.11
CA THR A 184 6.71 4.76 4.87
C THR A 184 6.24 3.40 4.35
N GLY A 185 7.16 2.43 4.19
CA GLY A 185 6.87 1.10 3.68
C GLY A 185 6.84 1.03 2.14
N PRO A 186 6.02 0.16 1.52
CA PRO A 186 6.12 -0.12 0.08
C PRO A 186 5.76 1.09 -0.80
N GLY A 187 6.58 1.34 -1.84
CA GLY A 187 6.49 2.47 -2.76
C GLY A 187 7.78 3.27 -2.77
N THR A 188 7.68 4.60 -2.80
CA THR A 188 8.82 5.53 -2.66
C THR A 188 9.42 5.57 -1.26
N ALA A 189 8.97 4.72 -0.34
CA ALA A 189 9.52 4.30 0.96
C ALA A 189 10.09 5.35 1.93
N GLN A 190 10.12 6.62 1.56
CA GLN A 190 10.80 7.67 2.28
C GLN A 190 9.90 8.89 2.30
N GLY A 191 9.24 9.08 3.43
CA GLY A 191 8.61 10.34 3.79
C GLY A 191 9.62 11.27 4.46
N TYR A 192 9.34 12.57 4.40
CA TYR A 192 10.16 13.60 5.02
C TYR A 192 9.30 14.46 5.93
N LEU A 193 9.74 14.63 7.17
CA LEU A 193 9.15 15.56 8.12
C LEU A 193 10.15 16.70 8.32
N TYR A 194 9.72 17.91 7.96
CA TYR A 194 10.49 19.14 8.09
C TYR A 194 10.20 19.78 9.44
N TRP A 195 11.26 20.08 10.19
CA TRP A 195 11.19 20.58 11.55
C TRP A 195 12.08 21.81 11.73
N ARG A 196 11.50 22.88 12.28
CA ARG A 196 12.22 24.13 12.54
C ARG A 196 11.70 24.78 13.81
N ASP A 197 12.60 25.33 14.62
CA ASP A 197 12.25 26.08 15.84
C ASP A 197 11.34 25.31 16.80
N GLY A 198 11.56 24.00 16.95
CA GLY A 198 10.77 23.16 17.86
C GLY A 198 9.37 22.81 17.36
N ARG A 199 9.07 23.01 16.06
CA ARG A 199 7.78 22.69 15.46
C ARG A 199 7.90 22.06 14.07
N ALA A 200 6.88 21.29 13.70
CA ALA A 200 6.73 20.80 12.34
C ALA A 200 6.41 21.96 11.37
N GLU A 201 7.11 22.02 10.25
CA GLU A 201 6.78 22.90 9.12
C GLU A 201 5.97 22.17 8.04
N GLY A 202 6.18 20.87 7.89
CA GLY A 202 5.43 20.06 6.95
C GLY A 202 5.88 18.61 6.93
N LEU A 203 5.01 17.77 6.38
CA LEU A 203 5.24 16.34 6.17
C LEU A 203 4.99 16.02 4.71
N GLU A 204 5.96 15.41 4.05
CA GLU A 204 5.91 15.04 2.65
C GLU A 204 6.02 13.54 2.48
N ILE A 205 5.03 12.94 1.83
CA ILE A 205 4.98 11.51 1.53
C ILE A 205 4.85 11.34 0.01
N PRO A 206 5.91 10.90 -0.69
CA PRO A 206 5.76 10.52 -2.09
C PRO A 206 4.89 9.26 -2.17
N ILE A 207 3.97 9.25 -3.14
CA ILE A 207 2.96 8.18 -3.33
C ILE A 207 3.03 7.53 -4.71
N SER A 208 3.87 8.05 -5.60
CA SER A 208 4.26 7.38 -6.85
C SER A 208 5.77 7.31 -6.95
N MET A 209 6.26 6.27 -7.62
CA MET A 209 7.66 6.21 -8.04
C MET A 209 7.99 7.38 -8.97
N PRO A 210 9.26 7.85 -8.99
CA PRO A 210 9.74 8.73 -10.04
C PRO A 210 9.49 8.07 -11.41
N ILE A 211 8.77 8.78 -12.26
CA ILE A 211 8.52 8.44 -13.65
C ILE A 211 9.55 9.21 -14.48
N PRO A 212 10.20 8.57 -15.48
CA PRO A 212 11.06 9.25 -16.43
C PRO A 212 10.39 10.48 -17.05
N ASP A 213 11.19 11.51 -17.37
CA ASP A 213 10.71 12.84 -17.80
C ASP A 213 9.84 12.81 -19.08
N ASP A 214 9.82 11.71 -19.82
CA ASP A 214 9.10 11.51 -21.07
C ASP A 214 7.65 10.98 -20.92
N ASP A 215 7.17 10.71 -19.70
CA ASP A 215 5.80 10.20 -19.47
C ASP A 215 4.91 11.15 -18.63
N GLU A 216 4.92 12.45 -18.98
CA GLU A 216 4.05 13.47 -18.37
C GLU A 216 2.55 13.13 -18.48
N LEU A 217 2.14 12.42 -19.54
CA LEU A 217 0.75 12.00 -19.72
C LEU A 217 0.33 10.97 -18.67
N GLN A 218 1.19 9.99 -18.36
CA GLN A 218 0.91 9.02 -17.29
C GLN A 218 0.85 9.70 -15.92
N LEU A 219 1.76 10.63 -15.60
CA LEU A 219 1.68 11.42 -14.36
C LEU A 219 0.39 12.23 -14.28
N THR A 220 -0.01 12.87 -15.38
CA THR A 220 -1.24 13.66 -15.46
C THR A 220 -2.48 12.79 -15.23
N TYR A 221 -2.54 11.62 -15.88
CA TYR A 221 -3.63 10.68 -15.73
C TYR A 221 -3.71 10.13 -14.30
N ALA A 222 -2.57 9.71 -13.74
CA ALA A 222 -2.48 9.25 -12.36
C ALA A 222 -2.91 10.32 -11.35
N PHE A 223 -2.46 11.56 -11.53
CA PHE A 223 -2.85 12.67 -10.67
C PHE A 223 -4.35 12.92 -10.73
N THR A 224 -4.95 12.88 -11.91
CA THR A 224 -6.40 13.06 -12.09
C THR A 224 -7.18 11.98 -11.34
N LEU A 225 -6.80 10.71 -11.49
CA LEU A 225 -7.47 9.60 -10.80
C LEU A 225 -7.32 9.67 -9.27
N LEU A 226 -6.12 10.00 -8.79
CA LEU A 226 -5.88 10.20 -7.36
C LEU A 226 -6.68 11.37 -6.81
N SER A 227 -6.78 12.46 -7.57
CA SER A 227 -7.57 13.63 -7.16
C SER A 227 -9.03 13.27 -6.98
N THR A 228 -9.63 12.58 -7.95
CA THR A 228 -11.02 12.11 -7.84
C THR A 228 -11.19 11.17 -6.65
N THR A 229 -10.24 10.25 -6.44
CA THR A 229 -10.29 9.30 -5.30
C THR A 229 -10.23 10.03 -3.96
N LEU A 230 -9.38 11.06 -3.84
CA LEU A 230 -9.26 11.85 -2.62
C LEU A 230 -10.48 12.76 -2.41
N ASP A 231 -11.09 13.29 -3.47
CA ASP A 231 -12.36 14.02 -3.38
C ASP A 231 -13.50 13.15 -2.85
N GLU A 232 -13.55 11.87 -3.23
CA GLU A 232 -14.53 10.92 -2.69
C GLU A 232 -14.31 10.64 -1.19
N ALA A 233 -13.05 10.59 -0.75
CA ALA A 233 -12.69 10.21 0.60
C ALA A 233 -12.72 11.37 1.60
N LEU A 234 -12.25 12.54 1.20
CA LEU A 234 -12.06 13.72 2.05
C LEU A 234 -13.15 14.77 1.82
N GLY A 235 -14.04 14.54 0.85
CA GLY A 235 -14.90 15.58 0.29
C GLY A 235 -14.16 16.41 -0.76
N ARG A 236 -14.91 17.29 -1.45
CA ARG A 236 -14.34 18.13 -2.52
C ARG A 236 -13.20 19.00 -2.00
N SER A 237 -12.12 19.08 -2.76
CA SER A 237 -11.04 20.06 -2.58
C SER A 237 -11.62 21.43 -2.22
N THR A 238 -11.23 21.93 -1.04
CA THR A 238 -11.86 23.10 -0.40
C THR A 238 -11.21 24.42 -0.79
N GLU A 239 -9.99 24.36 -1.32
CA GLU A 239 -9.29 25.55 -1.80
C GLU A 239 -9.42 25.68 -3.31
N ALA A 240 -9.61 26.92 -3.77
CA ALA A 240 -9.56 27.22 -5.19
C ALA A 240 -8.25 26.64 -5.76
N PRO A 241 -8.27 25.99 -6.93
CA PRO A 241 -7.06 25.47 -7.54
C PRO A 241 -6.01 26.57 -7.47
N SER A 242 -4.85 26.24 -6.90
CA SER A 242 -3.74 27.18 -6.90
C SER A 242 -3.49 27.59 -8.35
N THR A 243 -2.79 28.69 -8.59
CA THR A 243 -2.42 29.08 -9.96
C THR A 243 -1.61 27.99 -10.71
N HIS A 244 -1.27 26.88 -10.03
CA HIS A 244 -0.61 25.72 -10.56
C HIS A 244 -1.62 24.57 -10.76
N PRO A 245 -1.88 24.13 -12.01
CA PRO A 245 -2.80 23.02 -12.30
C PRO A 245 -2.29 21.64 -11.84
N ARG A 246 -1.29 21.62 -10.96
CA ARG A 246 -0.55 20.45 -10.48
C ARG A 246 -0.81 20.17 -9.00
N GLU A 247 -1.81 20.82 -8.43
CA GLU A 247 -2.12 20.76 -7.00
C GLU A 247 -3.62 20.67 -6.76
N ASN A 248 -4.02 19.77 -5.85
CA ASN A 248 -5.35 19.72 -5.26
C ASN A 248 -5.22 19.71 -3.75
N ALA A 249 -6.07 20.45 -3.02
CA ALA A 249 -5.88 20.69 -1.60
C ALA A 249 -7.16 20.55 -0.78
N TRP A 250 -7.04 19.80 0.31
CA TRP A 250 -8.08 19.59 1.31
C TRP A 250 -7.59 20.18 2.62
N ALA A 251 -8.43 20.96 3.29
CA ALA A 251 -8.04 21.62 4.53
C ALA A 251 -9.12 21.42 5.60
N ASN A 252 -8.67 21.21 6.84
CA ASN A 252 -9.50 21.29 8.03
C ASN A 252 -9.02 22.46 8.90
N ASP A 253 -9.46 22.54 10.16
CA ASP A 253 -9.05 23.63 11.05
C ASP A 253 -7.57 23.59 11.42
N ASP A 254 -6.95 22.41 11.32
CA ASP A 254 -5.63 22.12 11.84
C ASP A 254 -4.52 22.11 10.80
N LEU A 255 -4.83 21.63 9.59
CA LEU A 255 -3.85 21.38 8.55
C LEU A 255 -4.44 21.55 7.16
N ARG A 256 -3.53 21.55 6.19
CA ARG A 256 -3.80 21.44 4.76
C ARG A 256 -3.08 20.21 4.23
N LEU A 257 -3.82 19.29 3.63
CA LEU A 257 -3.29 18.21 2.81
C LEU A 257 -3.31 18.65 1.34
N THR A 258 -2.18 18.54 0.65
CA THR A 258 -2.05 18.85 -0.78
C THR A 258 -1.59 17.61 -1.52
N LEU A 259 -2.33 17.20 -2.55
CA LEU A 259 -1.83 16.29 -3.57
C LEU A 259 -1.06 17.14 -4.59
N LEU A 260 0.24 16.90 -4.71
CA LEU A 260 1.15 17.64 -5.57
C LEU A 260 1.70 16.74 -6.66
N ARG A 261 1.64 17.19 -7.91
CA ARG A 261 2.33 16.58 -9.05
C ARG A 261 3.61 17.36 -9.35
N THR A 262 4.76 16.73 -9.16
CA THR A 262 6.05 17.29 -9.58
C THR A 262 6.29 16.99 -11.06
N SER A 263 7.50 17.24 -11.57
CA SER A 263 7.88 16.80 -12.93
C SER A 263 8.07 15.29 -13.02
N THR A 264 8.36 14.61 -11.91
CA THR A 264 8.75 13.19 -11.91
C THR A 264 7.85 12.32 -11.04
N ASP A 265 7.09 12.86 -10.09
CA ASP A 265 6.30 12.06 -9.16
C ASP A 265 5.04 12.77 -8.66
N ILE A 266 4.28 12.07 -7.83
CA ILE A 266 3.11 12.56 -7.12
C ILE A 266 3.36 12.38 -5.62
N ARG A 267 3.05 13.42 -4.85
CA ARG A 267 3.28 13.49 -3.41
C ARG A 267 2.05 13.95 -2.67
N LEU A 268 1.94 13.53 -1.41
CA LEU A 268 1.08 14.13 -0.41
C LEU A 268 1.91 15.06 0.46
N LEU A 269 1.48 16.30 0.62
CA LEU A 269 2.11 17.30 1.46
C LEU A 269 1.12 17.75 2.54
N VAL A 270 1.48 17.58 3.81
CA VAL A 270 0.72 18.06 4.96
C VAL A 270 1.41 19.29 5.52
N ILE A 271 0.69 20.41 5.57
CA ILE A 271 1.18 21.67 6.14
C ILE A 271 0.27 22.06 7.32
N PRO A 272 0.80 22.26 8.53
CA PRO A 272 0.03 22.80 9.65
C PRO A 272 -0.52 24.19 9.34
N LYS A 273 -1.77 24.46 9.72
CA LYS A 273 -2.29 25.83 9.76
C LYS A 273 -1.73 26.58 10.97
N ARG A 274 -1.51 27.88 10.78
CA ARG A 274 -1.03 28.80 11.83
C ARG A 274 -2.16 29.25 12.73
#